data_AF-A0AAD5N6J7-F1
#
_entry.id   AF-A0AAD5N6J7-F1
#
_cell.length_a   1.000
_cell.length_b   1.000
_cell.length_c   1.000
_cell.angle_alpha   90.00
_cell.angle_beta   90.00
_cell.angle_gamma   90.00
#
_symmetry.space_group_name_H-M   'P 1'
#
loop_
_entity.id
_entity.type
_entity.pdbx_description
1 polymer ?
#
loop_
_entity_poly.entity_id
_entity_poly.type
_entity_poly.pdbx_seq_one_letter_code
_entity_poly.pdbx_strand_id
1 'polypeptide(L)'
;MQTAFSTDVQDSDIPFTESKTSPSCFYYAGYSGDVPRRQFLERCQKSAHVILAFSSVRLVSTIELDVHKHGTKIGIPIKKLSTLVVFEVCGREEDIDQLMSAYSSDFKKIPEHEQESFASVISHLNQLMLT
;
A
#
# COMPACT_ATOMS: atom_id res chain seq x y z
N MET A 1 49.51 31.28 -15.59
CA MET A 1 48.45 30.81 -16.49
C MET A 1 47.74 29.67 -15.79
N GLN A 2 46.48 29.88 -15.40
CA GLN A 2 45.65 28.93 -14.66
C GLN A 2 45.21 27.79 -15.56
N THR A 3 45.41 26.55 -15.11
CA THR A 3 44.66 25.38 -15.56
C THR A 3 43.39 25.28 -14.71
N ALA A 4 42.23 25.44 -15.35
CA ALA A 4 40.93 25.22 -14.74
C ALA A 4 40.71 23.72 -14.55
N PHE A 5 40.49 23.29 -13.30
CA PHE A 5 39.92 21.98 -13.00
C PHE A 5 38.40 22.14 -12.96
N SER A 6 37.73 21.65 -14.00
CA SER A 6 36.29 21.43 -13.99
C SER A 6 36.04 20.18 -13.15
N THR A 7 35.46 20.32 -11.96
CA THR A 7 34.84 19.18 -11.27
C THR A 7 33.48 18.94 -11.90
N ASP A 8 33.52 18.34 -13.08
CA ASP A 8 32.38 17.65 -13.68
C ASP A 8 32.11 16.41 -12.82
N VAL A 9 31.03 16.44 -12.04
CA VAL A 9 30.51 15.25 -11.35
C VAL A 9 29.30 14.77 -12.14
N GLN A 10 29.56 14.23 -13.33
CA GLN A 10 28.67 13.31 -14.03
C GLN A 10 29.35 11.95 -14.05
N ASP A 11 29.10 11.15 -13.01
CA ASP A 11 28.86 9.71 -13.14
C ASP A 11 28.42 9.16 -11.77
N SER A 12 27.11 9.09 -11.56
CA SER A 12 26.57 8.26 -10.48
C SER A 12 25.75 7.16 -11.13
N ASP A 13 26.44 6.07 -11.46
CA ASP A 13 25.90 4.78 -11.92
C ASP A 13 25.16 4.02 -10.79
N ILE A 14 24.79 4.72 -9.73
CA ILE A 14 24.02 4.22 -8.60
C ILE A 14 22.81 5.14 -8.51
N PRO A 15 21.58 4.65 -8.71
CA PRO A 15 20.41 5.48 -8.46
C PRO A 15 20.52 6.00 -7.03
N PHE A 16 20.52 7.33 -6.91
CA PHE A 16 20.49 8.03 -5.64
C PHE A 16 19.40 7.38 -4.79
N THR A 17 19.81 6.61 -3.79
CA THR A 17 18.88 5.99 -2.85
C THR A 17 18.45 7.13 -1.95
N GLU A 18 17.36 7.80 -2.35
CA GLU A 18 16.65 8.72 -1.48
C GLU A 18 16.49 8.04 -0.13
N SER A 19 17.23 8.56 0.84
CA SER A 19 17.39 7.94 2.14
C SER A 19 16.05 8.09 2.85
N LYS A 20 15.37 6.95 3.03
CA LYS A 20 14.00 6.82 3.56
C LYS A 20 12.94 7.46 2.65
N THR A 21 12.59 6.76 1.59
CA THR A 21 11.20 6.74 1.10
C THR A 21 10.29 6.62 2.33
N SER A 22 9.38 7.58 2.52
CA SER A 22 8.46 7.65 3.68
C SER A 22 7.93 6.29 4.13
N PRO A 23 7.72 6.06 5.44
CA PRO A 23 7.18 4.79 5.93
C PRO A 23 5.87 4.45 5.19
N SER A 24 5.78 3.22 4.68
CA SER A 24 4.54 2.75 4.06
C SER A 24 3.46 2.51 5.11
N CYS A 25 2.22 2.75 4.73
CA CYS A 25 1.04 2.50 5.55
C CYS A 25 0.13 1.49 4.85
N PHE A 26 -0.43 0.58 5.63
CA PHE A 26 -1.41 -0.38 5.17
C PHE A 26 -2.84 0.13 5.34
N TYR A 27 -3.63 -0.05 4.30
CA TYR A 27 -5.05 0.24 4.24
C TYR A 27 -5.81 -1.00 3.79
N TYR A 28 -7.01 -1.24 4.33
CA TYR A 28 -7.83 -2.38 3.93
C TYR A 28 -9.29 -2.04 3.67
N ALA A 29 -9.89 -2.73 2.72
CA ALA A 29 -11.33 -2.74 2.49
C ALA A 29 -11.86 -4.18 2.62
N GLY A 30 -13.02 -4.32 3.25
CA GLY A 30 -13.65 -5.61 3.53
C GLY A 30 -14.91 -5.85 2.69
N TYR A 31 -15.07 -7.08 2.22
CA TYR A 31 -16.27 -7.54 1.53
C TYR A 31 -17.08 -8.48 2.43
N SER A 32 -18.33 -8.13 2.71
CA SER A 32 -19.27 -8.86 3.57
C SER A 32 -20.29 -9.73 2.81
N GLY A 33 -20.44 -9.56 1.50
CA GLY A 33 -21.48 -10.25 0.71
C GLY A 33 -22.73 -9.42 0.41
N ASP A 34 -22.83 -8.20 0.93
CA ASP A 34 -24.02 -7.34 0.76
C ASP A 34 -24.19 -6.78 -0.66
N VAL A 35 -23.10 -6.75 -1.43
CA VAL A 35 -23.06 -6.33 -2.84
C VAL A 35 -22.47 -7.45 -3.68
N PRO A 36 -22.61 -7.47 -5.02
CA PRO A 36 -21.88 -8.41 -5.84
C PRO A 36 -20.36 -8.24 -5.68
N ARG A 37 -19.61 -9.33 -5.43
CA ARG A 37 -18.14 -9.31 -5.29
C ARG A 37 -17.44 -8.55 -6.41
N ARG A 38 -17.94 -8.68 -7.65
CA ARG A 38 -17.41 -7.95 -8.81
C ARG A 38 -17.45 -6.43 -8.60
N GLN A 39 -18.56 -5.88 -8.09
CA GLN A 39 -18.68 -4.44 -7.83
C GLN A 39 -17.75 -3.98 -6.70
N PHE A 40 -17.52 -4.81 -5.69
CA PHE A 40 -16.52 -4.55 -4.65
C PHE A 40 -15.10 -4.46 -5.23
N LEU A 41 -14.70 -5.42 -6.06
CA LEU A 41 -13.39 -5.41 -6.70
C LEU A 41 -13.22 -4.24 -7.67
N GLU A 42 -14.25 -3.91 -8.45
CA GLU A 42 -14.24 -2.75 -9.34
C GLU A 42 -14.04 -1.43 -8.57
N ARG A 43 -14.63 -1.29 -7.37
CA ARG A 43 -14.36 -0.13 -6.49
C ARG A 43 -12.92 -0.10 -5.99
N CYS A 44 -12.40 -1.23 -5.53
CA CYS A 44 -11.00 -1.32 -5.11
C CYS A 44 -10.04 -0.95 -6.25
N GLN A 45 -10.30 -1.43 -7.47
CA GLN A 45 -9.50 -1.09 -8.65
C GLN A 45 -9.54 0.41 -8.97
N LYS A 46 -10.71 1.06 -8.83
CA LYS A 46 -10.81 2.52 -8.98
C LYS A 46 -9.97 3.26 -7.95
N SER A 47 -10.02 2.85 -6.67
CA SER A 47 -9.18 3.42 -5.62
C SER A 47 -7.68 3.25 -5.92
N ALA A 48 -7.26 2.05 -6.34
CA ALA A 48 -5.87 1.80 -6.76
C ALA A 48 -5.45 2.72 -7.92
N HIS A 49 -6.32 2.90 -8.93
CA HIS A 49 -6.05 3.78 -10.07
C HIS A 49 -5.90 5.25 -9.65
N VAL A 50 -6.73 5.72 -8.71
CA VAL A 50 -6.60 7.07 -8.14
C VAL A 50 -5.27 7.24 -7.42
N ILE A 51 -4.85 6.24 -6.62
CA ILE A 51 -3.54 6.30 -5.94
C ILE A 51 -2.40 6.35 -6.94
N LEU A 52 -2.45 5.55 -8.01
CA LEU A 52 -1.44 5.55 -9.07
C LEU A 52 -1.39 6.87 -9.86
N ALA A 53 -2.50 7.60 -9.93
CA ALA A 53 -2.56 8.89 -10.62
C ALA A 53 -2.08 10.07 -9.75
N PHE A 54 -1.90 9.87 -8.44
CA PHE A 54 -1.51 10.91 -7.50
C PHE A 54 0.02 10.99 -7.39
N SER A 55 0.62 12.13 -7.77
CA SER A 55 2.08 12.22 -7.92
C SER A 55 2.86 12.20 -6.59
N SER A 56 2.24 12.57 -5.47
CA SER A 56 2.86 12.61 -4.14
C SER A 56 2.74 11.30 -3.36
N VAL A 57 2.02 10.31 -3.91
CA VAL A 57 1.72 9.04 -3.26
C VAL A 57 2.04 7.88 -4.21
N ARG A 58 2.51 6.76 -3.68
CA ARG A 58 2.84 5.55 -4.44
C ARG A 58 2.10 4.35 -3.86
N LEU A 59 1.38 3.65 -4.73
CA LEU A 59 0.86 2.31 -4.42
C LEU A 59 2.03 1.32 -4.51
N VAL A 60 2.44 0.76 -3.38
CA VAL A 60 3.57 -0.18 -3.28
C VAL A 60 3.13 -1.59 -3.59
N SER A 61 2.03 -2.03 -2.99
CA SER A 61 1.50 -3.37 -3.19
C SER A 61 -0.02 -3.41 -3.04
N THR A 62 -0.63 -4.41 -3.67
CA THR A 62 -2.05 -4.72 -3.55
C THR A 62 -2.18 -6.23 -3.38
N ILE A 63 -2.92 -6.65 -2.36
CA ILE A 63 -3.18 -8.07 -2.09
C ILE A 63 -4.67 -8.27 -1.85
N GLU A 64 -5.22 -9.31 -2.48
CA GLU A 64 -6.57 -9.79 -2.21
C GLU A 64 -6.47 -11.05 -1.34
N LEU A 65 -7.11 -11.04 -0.18
CA LEU A 65 -7.09 -12.13 0.79
C LEU A 65 -8.48 -12.75 0.94
N ASP A 66 -8.51 -14.07 0.82
CA ASP A 66 -9.65 -14.89 1.24
C ASP A 66 -9.65 -15.02 2.77
N VAL A 67 -10.64 -14.41 3.41
CA VAL A 67 -10.75 -14.37 4.88
C VAL A 67 -11.00 -15.77 5.45
N HIS A 68 -11.69 -16.66 4.71
CA HIS A 68 -11.93 -18.01 5.17
C HIS A 68 -10.65 -18.85 5.23
N LYS A 69 -9.67 -18.54 4.36
CA LYS A 69 -8.39 -19.26 4.31
C LYS A 69 -7.33 -18.64 5.22
N HIS A 70 -7.27 -17.31 5.29
CA HIS A 70 -6.16 -16.60 5.90
C HIS A 70 -6.56 -15.79 7.14
N GLY A 71 -7.85 -15.69 7.45
CA GLY A 71 -8.37 -14.72 8.41
C GLY A 71 -7.77 -14.79 9.82
N THR A 72 -7.40 -15.97 10.29
CA THR A 72 -6.75 -16.15 11.60
C THR A 72 -5.34 -15.57 11.66
N LYS A 73 -4.70 -15.34 10.52
CA LYS A 73 -3.33 -14.83 10.41
C LYS A 73 -3.27 -13.31 10.28
N ILE A 74 -4.36 -12.66 9.85
CA ILE A 74 -4.39 -11.23 9.45
C ILE A 74 -4.23 -10.28 10.65
N GLY A 75 -4.50 -10.73 11.88
CA GLY A 75 -4.25 -9.95 13.10
C GLY A 75 -5.22 -8.79 13.36
N ILE A 76 -6.23 -8.57 12.50
CA ILE A 76 -7.25 -7.51 12.66
C ILE A 76 -8.67 -8.10 12.78
N PRO A 77 -9.61 -7.39 13.42
CA PRO A 77 -11.00 -7.86 13.55
C PRO A 77 -11.75 -7.82 12.21
N ILE A 78 -11.80 -8.95 11.52
CA ILE A 78 -12.45 -9.14 10.20
C ILE A 78 -13.84 -9.80 10.27
N LYS A 79 -14.64 -9.45 11.28
CA LYS A 79 -15.94 -10.10 11.53
C LYS A 79 -16.87 -9.95 10.31
N LYS A 80 -17.45 -11.07 9.88
CA LYS A 80 -18.42 -11.18 8.77
C LYS A 80 -17.88 -10.79 7.39
N LEU A 81 -16.55 -10.74 7.21
CA LEU A 81 -15.93 -10.53 5.91
C LEU A 81 -15.57 -11.88 5.27
N SER A 82 -15.75 -11.97 3.95
CA SER A 82 -15.32 -13.13 3.14
C SER A 82 -14.07 -12.80 2.31
N THR A 83 -13.86 -11.53 1.94
CA THR A 83 -12.67 -11.08 1.20
C THR A 83 -12.14 -9.79 1.80
N LEU A 84 -10.82 -9.63 1.80
CA LEU A 84 -10.13 -8.41 2.19
C LEU A 84 -9.25 -7.95 1.01
N VAL A 85 -9.28 -6.66 0.67
CA VAL A 85 -8.29 -6.07 -0.23
C VAL A 85 -7.43 -5.14 0.59
N VAL A 86 -6.11 -5.30 0.51
CA VAL A 86 -5.15 -4.51 1.26
C VAL A 86 -4.25 -3.76 0.28
N PHE A 87 -4.06 -2.47 0.54
CA PHE A 87 -3.10 -1.63 -0.15
C PHE A 87 -1.97 -1.26 0.80
N GLU A 88 -0.75 -1.34 0.30
CA GLU A 88 0.40 -0.70 0.91
C GLU A 88 0.68 0.60 0.16
N VAL A 89 0.70 1.71 0.87
CA VAL A 89 0.79 3.05 0.29
C VAL A 89 1.97 3.79 0.91
N CYS A 90 2.79 4.43 0.10
CA CYS A 90 3.98 5.18 0.51
C CYS A 90 3.84 6.64 0.06
N GLY A 91 4.24 7.59 0.90
CA GLY A 91 4.05 9.02 0.65
C GLY A 91 4.12 9.82 1.95
N ARG A 92 3.89 11.13 1.89
CA ARG A 92 3.71 11.93 3.10
C ARG A 92 2.36 11.59 3.71
N GLU A 93 2.29 11.50 5.03
CA GLU A 93 1.06 11.12 5.73
C GLU A 93 -0.11 12.05 5.39
N GLU A 94 0.13 13.36 5.35
CA GLU A 94 -0.88 14.36 4.99
C GLU A 94 -1.46 14.13 3.58
N ASP A 95 -0.59 13.80 2.61
CA ASP A 95 -1.00 13.54 1.22
C ASP A 95 -1.80 12.23 1.13
N ILE A 96 -1.37 11.19 1.84
CA ILE A 96 -2.05 9.89 1.89
C ILE A 96 -3.43 10.06 2.54
N ASP A 97 -3.50 10.69 3.71
CA ASP A 97 -4.73 10.85 4.47
C ASP A 97 -5.75 11.70 3.69
N GLN A 98 -5.29 12.76 3.01
CA GLN A 98 -6.13 13.57 2.12
C GLN A 98 -6.68 12.73 0.95
N LEU A 99 -5.82 11.97 0.28
CA LEU A 99 -6.19 11.12 -0.86
C LEU A 99 -7.18 10.03 -0.44
N MET A 100 -6.89 9.32 0.65
CA MET A 100 -7.71 8.21 1.11
C MET A 100 -9.07 8.68 1.62
N SER A 101 -9.12 9.83 2.31
CA SER A 101 -10.37 10.44 2.78
C SER A 101 -11.26 10.93 1.63
N ALA A 102 -10.66 11.47 0.56
CA ALA A 102 -11.41 12.04 -0.56
C ALA A 102 -11.92 10.98 -1.56
N TYR A 103 -11.16 9.91 -1.80
CA TYR A 103 -11.41 8.99 -2.93
C TYR A 103 -11.55 7.52 -2.54
N SER A 104 -11.22 7.15 -1.30
CA SER A 104 -11.16 5.76 -0.86
C SER A 104 -11.76 5.58 0.54
N SER A 105 -12.93 6.20 0.80
CA SER A 105 -13.60 6.15 2.10
C SER A 105 -13.98 4.74 2.58
N ASP A 106 -14.07 3.79 1.65
CA ASP A 106 -14.30 2.37 1.95
C ASP A 106 -13.08 1.66 2.57
N PHE A 107 -11.90 2.30 2.50
CA PHE A 107 -10.65 1.77 3.06
C PHE A 107 -10.38 2.32 4.46
N LYS A 108 -9.90 1.44 5.34
CA LYS A 108 -9.52 1.75 6.72
C LYS A 108 -8.01 1.62 6.88
N LYS A 109 -7.39 2.61 7.52
CA LYS A 109 -5.97 2.58 7.91
C LYS A 109 -5.78 1.52 9.00
N ILE A 110 -4.72 0.72 8.88
CA ILE A 110 -4.25 -0.12 9.99
C ILE A 110 -3.67 0.82 11.07
N PRO A 111 -3.99 0.64 12.37
CA PRO A 111 -3.43 1.46 13.43
C PRO A 111 -1.89 1.47 13.40
N GLU A 112 -1.27 2.62 13.66
CA GLU A 112 0.19 2.79 13.60
C GLU A 112 0.96 1.73 14.40
N HIS A 113 0.49 1.43 15.61
CA HIS A 113 1.09 0.42 16.48
C HIS A 113 0.99 -1.02 15.96
N GLU A 114 0.12 -1.28 14.97
CA GLU A 114 -0.06 -2.59 14.35
C GLU A 114 0.64 -2.69 12.98
N GLN A 115 1.08 -1.58 12.38
CA GLN A 115 1.62 -1.51 11.01
C GLN A 115 2.77 -2.50 10.78
N GLU A 116 3.77 -2.56 11.67
CA GLU A 116 4.93 -3.45 11.52
C GLU A 116 4.54 -4.93 11.58
N SER A 117 3.70 -5.29 12.57
CA SER A 117 3.21 -6.65 12.73
C SER A 117 2.38 -7.10 11.52
N PHE A 118 1.56 -6.19 11.00
CA PHE A 118 0.73 -6.42 9.83
C PHE A 118 1.57 -6.55 8.56
N ALA A 119 2.61 -5.73 8.39
CA ALA A 119 3.55 -5.82 7.28
C ALA A 119 4.22 -7.21 7.21
N SER A 120 4.65 -7.74 8.36
CA SER A 120 5.24 -9.08 8.45
C SER A 120 4.25 -10.17 8.03
N VAL A 121 2.99 -10.08 8.50
CA VAL A 121 1.92 -11.00 8.11
C VAL A 121 1.64 -10.95 6.62
N ILE A 122 1.48 -9.75 6.04
CA ILE A 122 1.19 -9.59 4.61
C ILE A 122 2.35 -10.08 3.75
N SER A 123 3.59 -9.81 4.14
CA SER A 123 4.78 -10.32 3.46
C SER A 123 4.79 -11.86 3.44
N HIS A 124 4.50 -12.49 4.58
CA HIS A 124 4.41 -13.95 4.68
C HIS A 124 3.27 -14.53 3.83
N LEU A 125 2.10 -13.90 3.83
CA LEU A 125 0.96 -14.33 3.00
C LEU A 125 1.26 -14.21 1.51
N ASN A 126 1.92 -13.13 1.08
CA ASN A 126 2.36 -12.96 -0.31
C ASN A 126 3.31 -14.09 -0.76
N GLN A 127 4.27 -14.49 0.09
CA GLN A 127 5.16 -15.61 -0.24
C GLN A 127 4.40 -16.93 -0.41
N LEU A 128 3.40 -17.20 0.43
CA LEU A 128 2.56 -18.39 0.34
C LEU A 128 1.65 -18.41 -0.90
N MET A 129 1.28 -17.25 -1.44
CA MET A 129 0.45 -17.16 -2.65
C MET A 129 1.25 -17.32 -3.95
N LEU A 130 2.57 -17.12 -3.88
CA LEU A 130 3.50 -17.26 -5.01
C LEU A 130 4.11 -18.67 -5.11
N THR A 131 3.77 -19.58 -4.19
CA THR A 131 4.21 -20.99 -4.15
C THR A 131 3.08 -21.93 -4.52
#